data_AF-I4EBD4-F1
#
_entry.id   AF-I4EBD4-F1
#
_cell.length_a   1.000
_cell.length_b   1.000
_cell.length_c   1.000
_cell.angle_alpha   90.00
_cell.angle_beta   90.00
_cell.angle_gamma   90.00
#
_symmetry.space_group_name_H-M   'P 1'
#
loop_
_entity.id
_entity.type
_entity.pdbx_description
1 polymer ?
#
loop_
_entity_poly.entity_id
_entity_poly.type
_entity_poly.pdbx_seq_one_letter_code
_entity_poly.pdbx_strand_id
1 'polypeptide(L)' 'MPTNNASRSIVYLAIELSVSSWVVACRRPANEKIKMRRMEAGDTETLLALISNLRREAAAEFGVDVTVAS' A
#
# COMPACT_ATOMS: atom_id res chain seq x y z
N MET A 1 -15.88 -13.70 20.70
CA MET A 1 -15.75 -12.87 19.49
C MET A 1 -14.57 -13.40 18.70
N PRO A 2 -14.73 -13.92 17.47
CA PRO A 2 -13.56 -14.29 16.67
C PRO A 2 -12.80 -13.00 16.37
N THR A 3 -11.58 -12.88 16.88
CA THR A 3 -10.69 -11.78 16.53
C THR A 3 -10.35 -11.93 15.05
N ASN A 4 -10.82 -10.95 14.26
CA ASN A 4 -10.72 -10.91 12.82
C ASN A 4 -9.24 -10.91 12.38
N ASN A 5 -8.68 -12.10 12.18
CA ASN A 5 -7.30 -12.28 11.74
C ASN A 5 -7.08 -11.78 10.29
N ALA A 6 -8.16 -11.58 9.53
CA ALA A 6 -8.09 -11.12 8.13
C ALA A 6 -7.63 -9.66 8.01
N SER A 7 -7.98 -8.79 8.97
CA SER A 7 -7.52 -7.40 9.00
C SER A 7 -6.02 -7.24 9.26
N ARG A 8 -5.34 -8.31 9.71
CA ARG A 8 -3.90 -8.31 9.99
C ARG A 8 -3.04 -8.45 8.73
N SER A 9 -3.66 -8.60 7.56
CA SER A 9 -2.99 -8.87 6.28
C SER A 9 -3.46 -7.91 5.18
N ILE A 10 -3.93 -6.71 5.53
CA ILE A 10 -4.43 -5.71 4.56
C ILE A 10 -3.54 -4.47 4.55
N VAL A 11 -2.96 -4.16 3.38
CA VAL A 11 -2.28 -2.88 3.16
C VAL A 11 -3.29 -1.87 2.65
N TYR A 12 -3.39 -0.72 3.32
CA TYR A 12 -4.28 0.37 2.91
C TYR A 12 -3.50 1.42 2.14
N LEU A 13 -3.99 1.79 0.96
CA LEU A 13 -3.46 2.89 0.15
C LEU A 13 -4.48 4.01 0.03
N ALA A 14 -4.01 5.25 0.10
CA ALA A 14 -4.72 6.42 -0.39
C ALA A 14 -3.89 7.04 -1.52
N ILE A 15 -4.54 7.32 -2.65
CA ILE A 15 -3.89 7.83 -3.85
C ILE A 15 -4.55 9.14 -4.24
N GLU A 16 -3.76 10.21 -4.27
CA GLU A 16 -4.17 11.50 -4.81
C GLU A 16 -3.49 11.70 -6.17
N LEU A 17 -4.29 11.87 -7.21
CA LEU A 17 -3.83 12.07 -8.58
C LEU A 17 -4.16 13.49 -9.02
N SER A 18 -3.15 14.36 -9.09
CA SER A 18 -3.27 15.68 -9.74
C SER A 18 -2.59 15.68 -11.11
N VAL A 19 -2.76 16.78 -11.85
CA VAL A 19 -2.13 16.98 -13.17
C VAL A 19 -0.63 17.22 -13.09
N SER A 20 -0.09 17.63 -11.93
CA SER A 20 1.33 17.97 -11.77
C SER A 20 2.07 16.96 -10.90
N SER A 21 1.40 16.33 -9.93
CA SER A 21 2.02 15.36 -9.05
C SER A 21 1.03 14.35 -8.50
N TRP A 22 1.51 13.15 -8.22
CA TRP A 22 0.75 12.11 -7.56
C TRP A 22 1.33 11.86 -6.17
N VAL A 23 0.46 11.60 -5.20
CA VAL A 23 0.84 11.28 -3.82
C VAL A 23 0.19 9.96 -3.41
N VAL A 24 1.00 9.04 -2.90
CA VAL A 24 0.55 7.76 -2.38
C VAL A 24 0.88 7.69 -0.89
N ALA A 25 -0.15 7.56 -0.06
CA ALA A 25 -0.03 7.26 1.36
C ALA A 25 -0.33 5.78 1.59
N CYS A 26 0.52 5.10 2.36
CA CYS A 26 0.39 3.67 2.66
C CYS A 26 0.43 3.44 4.16
N ARG A 27 -0.53 2.65 4.67
CA ARG A 27 -0.52 2.10 6.04
C ARG A 27 -0.35 0.59 5.98
N ARG A 28 0.64 0.06 6.72
CA ARG A 28 0.92 -1.38 6.80
C ARG A 28 0.15 -2.06 7.93
N PRO A 29 -0.18 -3.35 7.81
CA PRO A 29 -0.94 -4.05 8.84
C PRO A 29 -0.22 -4.17 10.20
N ALA A 30 1.12 -4.25 10.22
CA ALA A 30 1.92 -4.36 11.45
C ALA A 30 2.62 -3.05 11.86
N ASN A 31 2.49 -2.00 11.05
CA ASN A 31 3.10 -0.70 11.32
C ASN A 31 2.09 0.41 11.06
N GLU A 32 1.65 1.04 12.15
CA GLU A 32 0.70 2.15 12.12
C GLU A 32 1.27 3.42 11.47
N LYS A 33 2.60 3.48 11.24
CA LYS A 33 3.20 4.62 10.55
C LYS A 33 2.77 4.65 9.08
N ILE A 34 2.12 5.75 8.73
CA ILE A 34 1.79 6.08 7.35
C ILE A 34 3.06 6.53 6.65
N LYS A 35 3.40 5.89 5.53
CA LYS A 35 4.47 6.33 4.62
C LYS A 35 3.85 7.05 3.43
N MET A 36 4.35 8.24 3.11
CA MET A 36 3.94 8.99 1.93
C MET A 36 5.06 9.00 0.90
N ARG A 37 4.70 8.80 -0.37
CA ARG A 37 5.58 8.94 -1.51
C ARG A 37 4.94 9.87 -2.53
N ARG A 38 5.71 10.85 -3.01
CA ARG A 38 5.34 11.73 -4.12
C ARG A 38 6.06 11.27 -5.38
N MET A 39 5.40 11.41 -6.51
CA MET A 39 5.94 11.11 -7.85
C MET A 39 5.36 12.07 -8.89
N GLU A 40 6.03 12.16 -10.03
CA GLU A 40 5.56 12.96 -11.17
C GLU A 40 4.23 12.42 -11.70
N ALA A 41 3.35 13.32 -12.14
CA ALA A 41 2.09 12.92 -12.74
C ALA A 41 2.35 12.13 -14.04
N GLY A 42 1.60 11.05 -14.23
CA GLY A 42 1.72 10.18 -15.41
C GLY A 42 2.77 9.07 -15.27
N ASP A 43 3.59 9.07 -14.23
CA ASP A 43 4.55 7.99 -13.93
C ASP A 43 3.84 6.74 -13.39
N THR A 44 3.12 6.10 -14.30
CA THR A 44 2.29 4.92 -14.02
C THR A 44 3.17 3.70 -13.73
N GLU A 45 4.35 3.61 -14.34
CA GLU A 45 5.29 2.52 -14.11
C GLU A 45 5.79 2.52 -12.66
N THR A 46 6.25 3.67 -12.16
CA THR A 46 6.67 3.81 -10.76
C THR A 46 5.52 3.55 -9.79
N LEU A 47 4.30 3.99 -10.11
CA LEU A 47 3.12 3.72 -9.29
C LEU A 47 2.83 2.21 -9.18
N LEU A 48 2.81 1.49 -10.30
CA LEU A 48 2.55 0.05 -10.33
C LEU A 48 3.69 -0.75 -9.67
N ALA A 49 4.95 -0.34 -9.87
CA ALA A 49 6.09 -0.91 -9.19
C ALA A 49 6.00 -0.72 -7.67
N LEU A 50 5.59 0.46 -7.20
CA LEU A 50 5.36 0.73 -5.78
C LEU A 50 4.30 -0.21 -5.20
N ILE A 51 3.13 -0.33 -5.84
CA ILE A 51 2.04 -1.19 -5.35
C ILE A 51 2.49 -2.66 -5.31
N SER A 52 3.17 -3.13 -6.35
CA SER A 52 3.70 -4.49 -6.42
C SER A 52 4.73 -4.77 -5.31
N ASN A 53 5.62 -3.81 -5.04
CA ASN A 53 6.59 -3.90 -3.95
C ASN A 53 5.89 -3.93 -2.59
N LEU A 54 4.88 -3.08 -2.37
CA LEU A 54 4.10 -3.08 -1.12
C LEU A 54 3.41 -4.43 -0.88
N ARG A 55 2.82 -5.03 -1.91
CA ARG A 55 2.20 -6.37 -1.82
C ARG A 55 3.24 -7.45 -1.49
N ARG A 56 4.39 -7.45 -2.18
CA ARG A 56 5.47 -8.42 -1.94
C ARG A 56 6.04 -8.32 -0.52
N GLU A 57 6.33 -7.11 -0.06
CA GLU A 57 6.87 -6.89 1.28
C GLU A 57 5.88 -7.31 2.36
N ALA A 58 4.59 -6.99 2.19
CA ALA A 58 3.57 -7.43 3.14
C ALA A 58 3.40 -8.96 3.10
N ALA A 59 3.40 -9.60 1.94
CA ALA A 59 3.33 -11.06 1.86
C ALA A 59 4.53 -11.74 2.55
N ALA A 60 5.73 -11.18 2.42
CA ALA A 60 6.91 -11.65 3.14
C ALA A 60 6.80 -11.47 4.67
N GLU A 61 6.18 -10.38 5.12
CA GLU A 61 5.99 -10.06 6.53
C GLU A 61 4.94 -10.96 7.22
N PHE A 62 3.86 -11.32 6.52
CA PHE A 62 2.75 -12.09 7.09
C PHE A 62 2.71 -13.57 6.67
N GLY A 63 3.56 -14.00 5.73
CA GLY A 63 3.61 -15.39 5.26
C GLY A 63 2.36 -15.86 4.51
N VAL A 64 1.49 -14.93 4.11
CA VAL A 64 0.22 -15.17 3.41
C VAL A 64 0.05 -14.14 2.29
N ASP A 65 -0.80 -14.43 1.29
CA ASP A 65 -1.14 -13.43 0.28
C ASP A 65 -1.87 -12.25 0.94
N VAL A 66 -1.42 -11.04 0.65
CA VAL A 66 -1.89 -9.80 1.26
C VAL A 66 -2.75 -9.05 0.26
N THR A 67 -3.94 -8.66 0.72
CA THR A 67 -4.86 -7.84 -0.08
C THR A 67 -4.45 -6.37 0.01
N VAL A 68 -4.39 -5.70 -1.13
CA VAL A 68 -4.23 -4.25 -1.21
C VAL A 68 -5.62 -3.65 -1.36
N ALA A 69 -6.03 -2.83 -0.40
CA ALA A 69 -7.27 -2.08 -0.45
C ALA A 69 -6.93 -0.60 -0.72
N SER A 70 -7.69 0.02 -1.63
CA SER A 70 -7.59 1.42 -2.03
C SER A 70 -8.89 2.14 -1.73
#